data_AF-A0A5B7VYP5-F1
#
_entry.id   AF-A0A5B7VYP5-F1
#
_cell.length_a   1.000
_cell.length_b   1.000
_cell.length_c   1.000
_cell.angle_alpha   90.00
_cell.angle_beta   90.00
_cell.angle_gamma   90.00
#
_symmetry.space_group_name_H-M   'P 1'
#
loop_
_entity.id
_entity.type
_entity.pdbx_description
1 polymer ?
#
loop_
_entity_poly.entity_id
_entity_poly.type
_entity_poly.pdbx_seq_one_letter_code
_entity_poly.pdbx_strand_id
1 'polypeptide(L)'
;MNVRVFLWLGLGLVSTGVQAAPEIARLYAPTLPEGSAWVRVVNPADTSMQVRVGQGATLALSAQAKVASPFQVVDSQQPIDVTVNGREIKGLTAPKGAWVTLVLDSNPARAPRLIIDPPQRGKDLRAELNFYNLSRGCEQAEIQLANGAPVFKQVPFNGQAQRTINPVQATLVASCNQNRSLPMKLAPFKAGDRYSLFLIGSPQAPRLLGLVDQAAP
;
A
#
# COMPACT_ATOMS: atom_id res chain seq x y z
N MET A 1 -47.05 58.88 35.47
CA MET A 1 -45.70 58.77 36.07
C MET A 1 -45.13 57.42 35.64
N ASN A 2 -43.89 57.43 35.16
CA ASN A 2 -43.19 56.40 34.36
C ASN A 2 -43.20 54.97 34.94
N VAL A 3 -43.12 53.94 34.08
CA VAL A 3 -41.87 53.19 33.79
C VAL A 3 -42.07 52.33 32.53
N ARG A 4 -41.27 52.58 31.50
CA ARG A 4 -41.07 51.70 30.33
C ARG A 4 -39.96 50.71 30.67
N VAL A 5 -40.26 49.42 30.65
CA VAL A 5 -39.26 48.34 30.76
C VAL A 5 -38.88 47.90 29.35
N PHE A 6 -37.63 48.16 28.95
CA PHE A 6 -37.04 47.62 27.72
C PHE A 6 -36.18 46.41 28.10
N LEU A 7 -36.61 45.21 27.69
CA LEU A 7 -35.77 44.01 27.69
C LEU A 7 -34.81 44.08 26.49
N TRP A 8 -33.50 44.05 26.75
CA TRP A 8 -32.48 43.81 25.73
C TRP A 8 -32.01 42.35 25.82
N LEU A 9 -32.30 41.55 24.78
CA LEU A 9 -31.70 40.23 24.59
C LEU A 9 -30.30 40.40 23.98
N GLY A 10 -29.27 40.00 24.72
CA GLY A 10 -27.92 39.81 24.18
C GLY A 10 -27.77 38.42 23.56
N LEU A 11 -27.66 38.34 22.23
CA LEU A 11 -27.26 37.11 21.52
C LEU A 11 -25.73 37.06 21.42
N GLY A 12 -25.11 36.13 22.16
CA GLY A 12 -23.69 35.81 22.05
C GLY A 12 -23.43 34.93 20.83
N LEU A 13 -22.65 35.44 19.86
CA LEU A 13 -22.14 34.68 18.72
C LEU A 13 -20.92 33.86 19.16
N VAL A 14 -21.11 32.54 19.30
CA VAL A 14 -20.01 31.58 19.45
C VAL A 14 -19.43 31.32 18.06
N SER A 15 -18.23 31.81 17.79
CA SER A 15 -17.48 31.50 16.58
C SER A 15 -16.99 30.05 16.63
N THR A 16 -17.63 29.16 15.89
CA THR A 16 -17.10 27.83 15.61
C THR A 16 -15.94 27.95 14.63
N GLY A 17 -14.74 27.59 15.08
CA GLY A 17 -13.55 27.52 14.24
C GLY A 17 -13.75 26.48 13.13
N VAL A 18 -13.76 26.94 11.88
CA VAL A 18 -13.79 26.07 10.71
C VAL A 18 -12.39 25.51 10.50
N GLN A 19 -12.15 24.24 10.86
CA GLN A 19 -10.95 23.52 10.40
C GLN A 19 -11.14 23.14 8.93
N ALA A 20 -10.74 24.02 8.02
CA ALA A 20 -10.62 23.73 6.60
C ALA A 20 -9.15 23.84 6.18
N ALA A 21 -8.44 22.71 6.05
CA ALA A 21 -7.30 22.56 5.13
C ALA A 21 -6.74 21.12 5.07
N PRO A 22 -7.34 20.22 4.30
CA PRO A 22 -6.60 19.13 3.64
C PRO A 22 -6.38 19.39 2.13
N GLU A 23 -7.02 20.42 1.57
CA GLU A 23 -7.05 20.67 0.12
C GLU A 23 -5.83 21.47 -0.40
N ILE A 24 -5.36 22.46 0.37
CA ILE A 24 -4.21 23.30 0.00
C ILE A 24 -2.89 22.50 0.03
N ALA A 25 -2.77 21.49 0.90
CA ALA A 25 -1.58 20.63 0.98
C ALA A 25 -1.34 19.78 -0.29
N ARG A 26 -2.38 19.54 -1.11
CA ARG A 26 -2.24 18.83 -2.40
C ARG A 26 -1.65 19.71 -3.49
N LEU A 27 -1.81 21.04 -3.42
CA LEU A 27 -1.34 21.96 -4.47
C LEU A 27 0.18 22.09 -4.54
N TYR A 28 0.89 21.73 -3.47
CA TYR A 28 2.35 21.84 -3.36
C TYR A 28 3.02 20.49 -3.12
N ALA A 29 2.34 19.37 -3.42
CA ALA A 29 2.98 18.06 -3.34
C ALA A 29 4.21 18.07 -4.27
N PRO A 30 5.42 17.76 -3.76
CA PRO A 30 6.64 17.79 -4.57
C PRO A 30 6.44 16.93 -5.81
N THR A 31 6.54 17.54 -6.99
CA THR A 31 6.57 16.79 -8.25
C THR A 31 7.79 15.89 -8.19
N LEU A 32 7.58 14.60 -8.46
CA LEU A 32 8.66 13.63 -8.56
C LEU A 32 9.77 14.19 -9.46
N PRO A 33 11.06 14.19 -9.04
CA PRO A 33 12.14 14.67 -9.88
C PRO A 33 12.13 13.95 -11.22
N GLU A 34 12.40 14.67 -12.31
CA GLU A 34 12.41 14.08 -13.62
C GLU A 34 13.42 12.92 -13.69
N GLY A 35 13.00 11.80 -14.29
CA GLY A 35 13.88 10.63 -14.40
C GLY A 35 13.86 9.73 -13.18
N SER A 36 12.97 9.96 -12.22
CA SER A 36 12.86 9.08 -11.05
C SER A 36 11.86 7.96 -11.22
N ALA A 37 11.94 6.98 -10.32
CA ALA A 37 10.96 5.91 -10.12
C ALA A 37 10.65 5.74 -8.63
N TRP A 38 9.59 5.01 -8.32
CA TRP A 38 9.23 4.62 -6.95
C TRP A 38 9.60 3.15 -6.72
N VAL A 39 10.39 2.87 -5.70
CA VAL A 39 10.82 1.50 -5.36
C VAL A 39 10.47 1.17 -3.93
N ARG A 40 9.87 0.00 -3.70
CA ARG A 40 9.72 -0.59 -2.36
C ARG A 40 10.27 -2.00 -2.31
N VAL A 41 10.47 -2.49 -1.10
CA VAL A 41 10.75 -3.90 -0.83
C VAL A 41 9.63 -4.53 -0.03
N VAL A 42 9.30 -5.77 -0.36
CA VAL A 42 8.33 -6.63 0.33
C VAL A 42 9.05 -7.87 0.84
N ASN A 43 8.93 -8.18 2.13
CA ASN A 43 9.35 -9.44 2.69
C ASN A 43 8.12 -10.31 3.01
N PRO A 44 7.80 -11.32 2.19
CA PRO A 44 6.65 -12.20 2.45
C PRO A 44 6.93 -13.25 3.53
N ALA A 45 8.18 -13.39 4.00
CA ALA A 45 8.57 -14.38 5.00
C ALA A 45 8.34 -13.87 6.42
N ASP A 46 8.23 -14.82 7.35
CA ASP A 46 8.05 -14.54 8.77
C ASP A 46 9.36 -14.09 9.45
N THR A 47 10.49 -14.54 8.90
CA THR A 47 11.82 -14.11 9.35
C THR A 47 12.06 -12.65 8.99
N SER A 48 12.38 -11.84 9.99
CA SER A 48 12.71 -10.43 9.81
C SER A 48 13.98 -10.24 8.99
N MET A 49 13.93 -9.31 8.04
CA MET A 49 15.08 -8.88 7.22
C MET A 49 15.25 -7.37 7.33
N GLN A 50 16.48 -6.92 7.57
CA GLN A 50 16.84 -5.51 7.60
C GLN A 50 17.04 -5.00 6.18
N VAL A 51 16.19 -4.09 5.73
CA VAL A 51 16.19 -3.60 4.35
C VAL A 51 16.41 -2.10 4.32
N ARG A 52 17.22 -1.64 3.36
CA ARG A 52 17.35 -0.23 3.00
C ARG A 52 17.29 -0.10 1.49
N VAL A 53 16.62 0.95 1.01
CA VAL A 53 16.53 1.32 -0.41
C VAL A 53 17.08 2.74 -0.55
N GLY A 54 18.05 2.95 -1.44
CA GLY A 54 18.75 4.21 -1.62
C GLY A 54 19.32 4.73 -0.30
N GLN A 55 19.16 6.03 -0.07
CA GLN A 55 19.54 6.70 1.18
C GLN A 55 18.44 6.66 2.26
N GLY A 56 17.40 5.83 2.07
CA GLY A 56 16.29 5.72 3.02
C GLY A 56 16.69 5.08 4.35
N ALA A 57 15.75 5.06 5.29
CA ALA A 57 15.94 4.39 6.58
C ALA A 57 16.09 2.87 6.41
N THR A 58 16.88 2.24 7.29
CA THR A 58 16.89 0.78 7.43
C THR A 58 15.64 0.33 8.19
N LEU A 59 14.90 -0.61 7.62
CA LEU A 59 13.64 -1.12 8.15
C LEU A 59 13.70 -2.63 8.37
N ALA A 60 13.22 -3.09 9.52
CA ALA A 60 12.95 -4.50 9.76
C ALA A 60 11.63 -4.88 9.07
N LEU A 61 11.69 -5.73 8.05
CA LEU A 61 10.52 -6.21 7.33
C LEU A 61 10.25 -7.68 7.65
N SER A 62 9.00 -8.02 7.95
CA SER A 62 8.50 -9.39 8.10
C SER A 62 6.99 -9.44 7.90
N ALA A 63 6.46 -10.62 7.58
CA ALA A 63 5.04 -10.86 7.48
C ALA A 63 4.25 -10.66 8.81
N GLN A 64 4.89 -10.70 9.99
CA GLN A 64 4.22 -10.54 11.30
C GLN A 64 4.05 -9.08 11.69
N ALA A 65 4.99 -8.23 11.27
CA ALA A 65 5.08 -6.86 11.76
C ALA A 65 4.88 -5.85 10.62
N LYS A 66 5.79 -5.86 9.64
CA LYS A 66 5.79 -4.90 8.54
C LYS A 66 6.21 -5.60 7.25
N VAL A 67 5.23 -5.98 6.42
CA VAL A 67 5.48 -6.78 5.22
C VAL A 67 6.19 -5.99 4.11
N ALA A 68 6.03 -4.66 4.07
CA ALA A 68 6.59 -3.82 3.02
C ALA A 68 7.19 -2.51 3.56
N SER A 69 8.22 -2.01 2.88
CA SER A 69 8.69 -0.64 3.06
C SER A 69 7.73 0.37 2.42
N PRO A 70 7.76 1.66 2.83
CA PRO A 70 7.29 2.74 1.96
C PRO A 70 8.05 2.72 0.63
N PHE A 71 7.44 3.25 -0.42
CA PHE A 71 8.10 3.52 -1.68
C PHE A 71 9.12 4.65 -1.50
N GLN A 72 10.36 4.40 -1.88
CA GLN A 72 11.42 5.40 -1.98
C GLN A 72 11.48 5.93 -3.42
N VAL A 73 11.78 7.22 -3.56
CA VAL A 73 12.12 7.80 -4.85
C VAL A 73 13.58 7.47 -5.17
N VAL A 74 13.83 6.94 -6.37
CA VAL A 74 15.19 6.62 -6.84
C VAL A 74 15.42 7.21 -8.23
N ASP A 75 16.66 7.55 -8.54
CA ASP A 75 17.06 7.94 -9.90
C ASP A 75 17.02 6.70 -10.82
N SER A 76 16.22 6.76 -11.89
CA SER A 76 16.09 5.65 -12.86
C SER A 76 17.27 5.55 -13.82
N GLN A 77 18.18 6.53 -13.83
CA GLN A 77 19.41 6.50 -14.63
C GLN A 77 20.53 5.71 -13.95
N GLN A 78 20.38 5.39 -12.67
CA GLN A 78 21.36 4.65 -11.87
C GLN A 78 20.80 3.27 -11.46
N PRO A 79 21.67 2.28 -11.19
CA PRO A 79 21.25 1.07 -10.49
C PRO A 79 20.57 1.40 -9.15
N ILE A 80 19.57 0.61 -8.79
CA ILE A 80 18.87 0.77 -7.51
C ILE A 80 19.76 0.23 -6.39
N ASP A 81 20.16 1.11 -5.47
CA ASP A 81 20.85 0.71 -4.25
C ASP A 81 19.89 0.03 -3.28
N VAL A 82 20.02 -1.28 -3.07
CA VAL A 82 19.25 -2.01 -2.07
C VAL A 82 20.19 -2.83 -1.20
N THR A 83 20.04 -2.74 0.11
CA THR A 83 20.73 -3.64 1.04
C THR A 83 19.76 -4.49 1.82
N VAL A 84 20.04 -5.80 1.93
CA VAL A 84 19.28 -6.76 2.74
C VAL A 84 20.25 -7.40 3.73
N ASN A 85 19.98 -7.26 5.03
CA ASN A 85 20.85 -7.72 6.13
C ASN A 85 22.30 -7.26 5.97
N GLY A 86 22.50 -6.01 5.53
CA GLY A 86 23.83 -5.42 5.29
C GLY A 86 24.49 -5.84 3.96
N ARG A 87 23.92 -6.78 3.21
CA ARG A 87 24.41 -7.18 1.89
C ARG A 87 23.77 -6.33 0.80
N GLU A 88 24.59 -5.77 -0.07
CA GLU A 88 24.14 -5.07 -1.29
C GLU A 88 23.57 -6.04 -2.32
N ILE A 89 22.43 -5.69 -2.90
CA ILE A 89 21.79 -6.39 -4.02
C ILE A 89 22.10 -5.62 -5.30
N LYS A 90 22.78 -6.28 -6.25
CA LYS A 90 23.25 -5.66 -7.49
C LYS A 90 22.33 -5.95 -8.67
N GLY A 91 22.44 -5.15 -9.72
CA GLY A 91 21.77 -5.38 -11.01
C GLY A 91 20.27 -5.05 -11.03
N LEU A 92 19.80 -4.30 -10.04
CA LEU A 92 18.43 -3.81 -9.98
C LEU A 92 18.31 -2.49 -10.73
N THR A 93 17.27 -2.34 -11.54
CA THR A 93 16.97 -1.12 -12.31
C THR A 93 15.48 -0.83 -12.27
N ALA A 94 15.09 0.45 -12.25
CA ALA A 94 13.68 0.86 -12.32
C ALA A 94 13.46 1.71 -13.57
N PRO A 95 12.43 1.45 -14.39
CA PRO A 95 12.07 2.35 -15.48
C PRO A 95 11.58 3.71 -14.96
N LYS A 96 11.87 4.79 -15.70
CA LYS A 96 11.38 6.14 -15.40
C LYS A 96 9.86 6.15 -15.17
N GLY A 97 9.42 6.74 -14.06
CA GLY A 97 8.02 6.88 -13.67
C GLY A 97 7.35 5.58 -13.24
N ALA A 98 8.08 4.46 -13.14
CA ALA A 98 7.51 3.19 -12.71
C ALA A 98 7.36 3.11 -11.20
N TRP A 99 6.36 2.36 -10.77
CA TRP A 99 6.25 1.84 -9.41
C TRP A 99 6.82 0.42 -9.42
N VAL A 100 7.85 0.18 -8.62
CA VAL A 100 8.60 -1.07 -8.59
C VAL A 100 8.48 -1.70 -7.21
N THR A 101 7.96 -2.92 -7.18
CA THR A 101 7.90 -3.76 -5.98
C THR A 101 8.96 -4.86 -6.07
N LEU A 102 9.95 -4.83 -5.18
CA LEU A 102 10.95 -5.89 -5.05
C LEU A 102 10.51 -6.88 -3.99
N VAL A 103 10.18 -8.12 -4.38
CA VAL A 103 9.76 -9.17 -3.45
C VAL A 103 10.96 -10.02 -3.06
N LEU A 104 11.32 -10.02 -1.78
CA LEU A 104 12.40 -10.85 -1.26
C LEU A 104 12.02 -12.33 -1.30
N ASP A 105 13.01 -13.18 -1.56
CA ASP A 105 12.87 -14.62 -1.32
C ASP A 105 13.14 -14.92 0.16
N SER A 106 12.51 -15.98 0.66
CA SER A 106 12.82 -16.59 1.96
C SER A 106 14.31 -16.87 2.18
N ASN A 107 15.05 -17.16 1.12
CA ASN A 107 16.50 -17.23 1.12
C ASN A 107 17.08 -15.85 0.78
N PRO A 108 17.66 -15.13 1.76
CA PRO A 108 18.19 -13.77 1.54
C PRO A 108 19.39 -13.72 0.58
N ALA A 109 19.96 -14.86 0.19
CA ALA A 109 21.03 -14.92 -0.80
C ALA A 109 20.52 -14.85 -2.25
N ARG A 110 19.22 -15.07 -2.49
CA ARG A 110 18.62 -14.99 -3.82
C ARG A 110 18.27 -13.54 -4.16
N ALA A 111 18.42 -13.19 -5.43
CA ALA A 111 17.98 -11.88 -5.92
C ALA A 111 16.46 -11.73 -5.71
N PRO A 112 15.98 -10.54 -5.34
CA PRO A 112 14.56 -10.27 -5.22
C PRO A 112 13.88 -10.34 -6.59
N ARG A 113 12.62 -10.75 -6.59
CA ARG A 113 11.79 -10.68 -7.79
C ARG A 113 11.32 -9.25 -7.98
N LEU A 114 11.55 -8.70 -9.17
CA LEU A 114 11.07 -7.37 -9.54
C LEU A 114 9.67 -7.45 -10.14
N ILE A 115 8.78 -6.58 -9.68
CA ILE A 115 7.44 -6.37 -10.23
C ILE A 115 7.32 -4.89 -10.60
N ILE A 116 6.89 -4.62 -11.83
CA ILE A 116 6.48 -3.27 -12.24
C ILE A 116 4.98 -3.19 -12.02
N ASP A 117 4.55 -2.42 -11.03
CA ASP A 117 3.14 -2.26 -10.75
C ASP A 117 2.47 -1.48 -11.90
N PRO A 118 1.23 -1.81 -12.29
CA PRO A 118 0.53 -1.04 -13.30
C PRO A 118 0.34 0.41 -12.84
N PRO A 119 0.33 1.37 -13.78
CA PRO A 119 0.05 2.75 -13.46
C PRO A 119 -1.33 2.86 -12.80
N GLN A 120 -1.53 3.92 -12.01
CA GLN A 120 -2.86 4.16 -11.44
C GLN A 120 -3.88 4.29 -12.56
N ARG A 121 -4.98 3.54 -12.46
CA ARG A 121 -6.07 3.63 -13.44
C ARG A 121 -7.11 4.67 -13.01
N GLY A 122 -7.46 5.57 -13.95
CA GLY A 122 -8.55 6.54 -13.81
C GLY A 122 -8.11 7.96 -13.46
N LYS A 123 -8.93 8.94 -13.81
CA LYS A 123 -8.76 10.36 -13.43
C LYS A 123 -9.64 10.75 -12.23
N ASP A 124 -10.34 9.77 -11.67
CA ASP A 124 -11.46 9.97 -10.76
C ASP A 124 -11.04 9.77 -9.31
N LEU A 125 -11.88 10.23 -8.37
CA LEU A 125 -11.76 10.10 -6.91
C LEU A 125 -11.83 8.65 -6.37
N ARG A 126 -11.37 7.67 -7.14
CA ARG A 126 -11.33 6.26 -6.74
C ARG A 126 -9.99 5.91 -6.13
N ALA A 127 -10.00 4.90 -5.28
CA ALA A 127 -8.81 4.27 -4.76
C ALA A 127 -8.47 3.03 -5.58
N GLU A 128 -7.24 2.55 -5.44
CA GLU A 128 -6.75 1.39 -6.17
C GLU A 128 -6.39 0.24 -5.23
N LEU A 129 -6.90 -0.96 -5.52
CA LEU A 129 -6.41 -2.20 -4.93
C LEU A 129 -5.41 -2.85 -5.88
N ASN A 130 -4.23 -3.19 -5.35
CA ASN A 130 -3.21 -4.00 -6.01
C ASN A 130 -3.05 -5.30 -5.23
N PHE A 131 -3.30 -6.44 -5.87
CA PHE A 131 -3.18 -7.76 -5.25
C PHE A 131 -1.99 -8.52 -5.80
N TYR A 132 -1.15 -9.04 -4.92
CA TYR A 132 0.01 -9.86 -5.21
C TYR A 132 -0.17 -11.25 -4.62
N ASN A 133 -0.13 -12.28 -5.47
CA ASN A 133 -0.10 -13.66 -5.01
C ASN A 133 1.36 -14.09 -4.80
N LEU A 134 1.79 -14.09 -3.54
CA LEU A 134 3.14 -14.44 -3.10
C LEU A 134 3.18 -15.79 -2.35
N SER A 135 2.05 -16.49 -2.25
CA SER A 135 1.95 -17.77 -1.55
C SER A 135 2.46 -18.90 -2.44
N ARG A 136 3.62 -19.46 -2.10
CA ARG A 136 4.23 -20.56 -2.84
C ARG A 136 3.30 -21.78 -2.84
N GLY A 137 3.03 -22.35 -4.01
CA GLY A 137 2.09 -23.46 -4.20
C GLY A 137 0.63 -23.02 -4.32
N CYS A 138 0.37 -21.71 -4.35
CA CYS A 138 -0.95 -21.16 -4.62
C CYS A 138 -1.11 -20.81 -6.10
N GLU A 139 -1.44 -21.78 -6.93
CA GLU A 139 -1.46 -21.58 -8.38
C GLU A 139 -2.55 -20.63 -8.86
N GLN A 140 -3.68 -20.54 -8.16
CA GLN A 140 -4.77 -19.61 -8.49
C GLN A 140 -5.36 -19.04 -7.21
N ALA A 141 -5.04 -17.78 -6.94
CA ALA A 141 -5.57 -17.06 -5.79
C ALA A 141 -6.82 -16.27 -6.13
N GLU A 142 -7.73 -16.17 -5.17
CA GLU A 142 -8.90 -15.32 -5.23
C GLU A 142 -8.99 -14.42 -4.00
N ILE A 143 -9.59 -13.25 -4.17
CA ILE A 143 -9.98 -12.36 -3.09
C ILE A 143 -11.49 -12.14 -3.19
N GLN A 144 -12.19 -12.35 -2.08
CA GLN A 144 -13.63 -12.14 -1.96
C GLN A 144 -13.92 -11.20 -0.79
N LEU A 145 -15.04 -10.50 -0.85
CA LEU A 145 -15.66 -9.88 0.32
C LEU A 145 -16.13 -10.98 1.28
N ALA A 146 -16.27 -10.67 2.57
CA ALA A 146 -16.74 -11.62 3.58
C ALA A 146 -18.14 -12.21 3.27
N ASN A 147 -18.95 -11.53 2.46
CA ASN A 147 -20.24 -12.02 1.96
C ASN A 147 -20.13 -12.90 0.69
N GLY A 148 -18.91 -13.23 0.24
CA GLY A 148 -18.64 -14.09 -0.91
C GLY A 148 -18.53 -13.37 -2.26
N ALA A 149 -18.82 -12.08 -2.34
CA ALA A 149 -18.72 -11.35 -3.60
C ALA A 149 -17.26 -11.23 -4.09
N PRO A 150 -16.95 -11.55 -5.35
CA PRO A 150 -15.57 -11.61 -5.83
C PRO A 150 -14.96 -10.22 -6.07
N VAL A 151 -13.71 -10.06 -5.63
CA VAL A 151 -12.89 -8.85 -5.84
C VAL A 151 -11.82 -9.10 -6.91
N PHE A 152 -11.06 -10.19 -6.75
CA PHE A 152 -10.06 -10.70 -7.69
C PHE A 152 -10.25 -12.21 -7.89
N LYS A 153 -10.02 -12.70 -9.11
CA LYS A 153 -10.16 -14.12 -9.47
C LYS A 153 -8.91 -14.60 -10.18
N GLN A 154 -8.56 -15.87 -9.97
CA GLN A 154 -7.55 -16.62 -10.73
C GLN A 154 -6.20 -15.89 -10.88
N VAL A 155 -5.72 -15.25 -9.82
CA VAL A 155 -4.41 -14.59 -9.86
C VAL A 155 -3.31 -15.65 -9.69
N PRO A 156 -2.45 -15.86 -10.71
CA PRO A 156 -1.50 -16.96 -10.68
C PRO A 156 -0.44 -16.77 -9.59
N PHE A 157 0.27 -17.84 -9.22
CA PHE A 157 1.45 -17.70 -8.35
C PHE A 157 2.44 -16.69 -8.95
N ASN A 158 2.99 -15.80 -8.12
CA ASN A 158 3.79 -14.64 -8.50
C ASN A 158 3.08 -13.60 -9.39
N GLY A 159 1.79 -13.79 -9.65
CA GLY A 159 0.95 -12.86 -10.40
C GLY A 159 0.54 -11.63 -9.60
N GLN A 160 0.07 -10.62 -10.34
CA GLN A 160 -0.52 -9.40 -9.82
C GLN A 160 -1.85 -9.13 -10.51
N ALA A 161 -2.79 -8.54 -9.78
CA ALA A 161 -4.00 -7.95 -10.35
C ALA A 161 -4.27 -6.58 -9.72
N GLN A 162 -4.94 -5.71 -10.47
CA GLN A 162 -5.28 -4.35 -10.02
C GLN A 162 -6.76 -4.07 -10.27
N ARG A 163 -7.40 -3.30 -9.39
CA ARG A 163 -8.80 -2.88 -9.55
C ARG A 163 -9.02 -1.52 -8.88
N THR A 164 -9.76 -0.64 -9.55
CA THR A 164 -10.25 0.61 -8.94
C THR A 164 -11.53 0.36 -8.17
N ILE A 165 -11.65 1.00 -7.00
CA ILE A 165 -12.81 0.87 -6.12
C ILE A 165 -13.16 2.23 -5.52
N ASN A 166 -14.41 2.38 -5.08
CA ASN A 166 -14.74 3.47 -4.17
C ASN A 166 -14.07 3.17 -2.81
N PRO A 167 -13.55 4.18 -2.10
CA PRO A 167 -13.05 3.98 -0.74
C PRO A 167 -14.21 3.52 0.15
N VAL A 168 -14.14 2.27 0.60
CA VAL A 168 -15.19 1.63 1.40
C VAL A 168 -14.56 0.84 2.54
N GLN A 169 -15.32 0.70 3.63
CA GLN A 169 -14.99 -0.27 4.66
C GLN A 169 -15.43 -1.65 4.19
N ALA A 170 -14.49 -2.57 4.09
CA ALA A 170 -14.77 -3.94 3.69
C ALA A 170 -13.92 -4.93 4.49
N THR A 171 -14.43 -6.15 4.62
CA THR A 171 -13.67 -7.29 5.10
C THR A 171 -13.43 -8.23 3.93
N LEU A 172 -12.16 -8.57 3.71
CA LEU A 172 -11.70 -9.42 2.62
C LEU A 172 -11.26 -10.78 3.15
N VAL A 173 -11.44 -11.80 2.33
CA VAL A 173 -10.93 -13.15 2.55
C VAL A 173 -10.19 -13.57 1.29
N ALA A 174 -8.97 -14.06 1.45
CA ALA A 174 -8.24 -14.70 0.36
C ALA A 174 -8.54 -16.19 0.34
N SER A 175 -8.61 -16.77 -0.84
CA SER A 175 -8.67 -18.22 -1.02
C SER A 175 -7.47 -18.68 -1.82
N CYS A 176 -6.91 -19.81 -1.38
CA CYS A 176 -5.89 -20.55 -2.08
C CYS A 176 -6.37 -21.98 -2.26
N ASN A 177 -6.78 -22.34 -3.48
CA ASN A 177 -7.48 -23.60 -3.74
C ASN A 177 -8.70 -23.74 -2.79
N GLN A 178 -8.72 -24.78 -1.95
CA GLN A 178 -9.83 -25.05 -1.01
C GLN A 178 -9.69 -24.32 0.34
N ASN A 179 -8.51 -23.77 0.64
CA ASN A 179 -8.26 -23.15 1.93
C ASN A 179 -8.45 -21.64 1.87
N ARG A 180 -8.89 -21.06 2.98
CA ARG A 180 -9.18 -19.64 3.10
C ARG A 180 -8.31 -19.01 4.17
N SER A 181 -7.93 -17.75 3.95
CA SER A 181 -7.30 -16.96 4.99
C SER A 181 -8.30 -16.61 6.08
N LEU A 182 -7.80 -16.18 7.23
CA LEU A 182 -8.65 -15.45 8.17
C LEU A 182 -9.19 -14.16 7.50
N PRO A 183 -10.40 -13.70 7.88
CA PRO A 183 -10.92 -12.43 7.40
C PRO A 183 -10.03 -11.26 7.79
N MET A 184 -9.75 -10.38 6.83
CA MET A 184 -8.95 -9.17 7.03
C MET A 184 -9.80 -7.94 6.75
N LYS A 185 -9.91 -7.05 7.74
CA LYS A 185 -10.54 -5.74 7.54
C LYS A 185 -9.59 -4.84 6.76
N LEU A 186 -10.09 -4.16 5.72
CA LEU A 186 -9.34 -3.11 5.06
C LEU A 186 -9.08 -1.97 6.05
N ALA A 187 -7.82 -1.54 6.13
CA ALA A 187 -7.48 -0.29 6.79
C ALA A 187 -8.14 0.87 6.03
N PRO A 188 -8.60 1.94 6.71
CA PRO A 188 -9.17 3.10 6.04
C PRO A 188 -8.21 3.72 5.02
N PHE A 189 -8.75 4.11 3.86
CA PHE A 189 -8.02 4.69 2.73
C PHE A 189 -8.98 5.64 2.00
N LYS A 190 -8.43 6.57 1.22
CA LYS A 190 -9.18 7.63 0.53
C LYS A 190 -8.99 7.59 -0.98
N ALA A 191 -9.78 8.41 -1.67
CA ALA A 191 -9.63 8.69 -3.08
C ALA A 191 -8.18 9.04 -3.45
N GLY A 192 -7.63 8.36 -4.46
CA GLY A 192 -6.25 8.49 -4.92
C GLY A 192 -5.23 7.59 -4.20
N ASP A 193 -5.59 6.94 -3.10
CA ASP A 193 -4.68 6.01 -2.42
C ASP A 193 -4.47 4.73 -3.24
N ARG A 194 -3.27 4.15 -3.12
CA ARG A 194 -2.98 2.77 -3.51
C ARG A 194 -3.02 1.90 -2.26
N TYR A 195 -3.71 0.77 -2.34
CA TYR A 195 -3.77 -0.23 -1.30
C TYR A 195 -3.21 -1.53 -1.83
N SER A 196 -2.21 -2.08 -1.16
CA SER A 196 -1.57 -3.33 -1.55
C SER A 196 -2.07 -4.48 -0.67
N LEU A 197 -2.47 -5.57 -1.33
CA LEU A 197 -2.90 -6.83 -0.75
C LEU A 197 -1.86 -7.90 -1.09
N PHE A 198 -1.36 -8.60 -0.08
CA PHE A 198 -0.38 -9.67 -0.25
C PHE A 198 -0.98 -10.97 0.26
N LEU A 199 -1.16 -11.95 -0.62
CA LEU A 199 -1.41 -13.33 -0.21
C LEU A 199 -0.06 -14.01 0.01
N ILE A 200 0.19 -14.42 1.25
CA ILE A 200 1.42 -15.09 1.67
C ILE A 200 1.07 -16.40 2.40
N GLY A 201 2.08 -17.05 2.99
CA GLY A 201 1.91 -18.32 3.69
C GLY A 201 1.88 -19.52 2.74
N SER A 202 1.40 -20.66 3.23
CA SER A 202 1.28 -21.89 2.46
C SER A 202 -0.14 -22.06 1.91
N PRO A 203 -0.35 -23.00 0.96
CA PRO A 203 -1.69 -23.29 0.48
C PRO A 203 -2.64 -23.83 1.56
N GLN A 204 -2.11 -24.41 2.65
CA GLN A 204 -2.89 -24.94 3.79
C GLN A 204 -3.21 -23.86 4.83
N ALA A 205 -2.36 -22.84 4.93
CA ALA A 205 -2.51 -21.73 5.86
C ALA A 205 -2.28 -20.39 5.15
N PRO A 206 -3.14 -20.03 4.16
CA PRO A 206 -3.00 -18.78 3.45
C PRO A 206 -3.24 -17.60 4.40
N ARG A 207 -2.45 -16.54 4.27
CA ARG A 207 -2.58 -15.31 5.04
C ARG A 207 -2.73 -14.14 4.09
N LEU A 208 -3.80 -13.36 4.29
CA LEU A 208 -4.00 -12.10 3.58
C LEU A 208 -3.50 -10.97 4.45
N LEU A 209 -2.55 -10.20 3.92
CA LEU A 209 -2.06 -8.96 4.52
C LEU A 209 -2.43 -7.78 3.63
N GLY A 210 -2.60 -6.61 4.24
CA GLY A 210 -3.05 -5.41 3.55
C GLY A 210 -2.45 -4.15 4.15
N LEU A 211 -2.10 -3.19 3.31
CA LEU A 211 -1.64 -1.87 3.74
C LEU A 211 -1.99 -0.79 2.72
N VAL A 212 -2.15 0.44 3.21
CA VAL A 212 -2.17 1.64 2.38
C VAL A 212 -0.72 1.97 2.02
N ASP A 213 -0.43 2.06 0.73
CA ASP A 213 0.90 2.36 0.23
C ASP A 213 1.28 3.80 0.60
N GLN A 214 2.53 3.98 0.98
CA GLN A 214 3.10 5.27 1.36
C GLN A 214 4.33 5.53 0.49
N ALA A 215 4.54 6.77 0.10
CA ALA A 215 5.85 7.24 -0.32
C ALA A 215 6.60 7.74 0.91
N ALA A 216 7.91 7.48 0.96
CA ALA A 216 8.76 8.11 1.95
C ALA A 216 8.80 9.64 1.73
N PRO A 217 8.96 10.43 2.80
CA PRO A 217 9.06 11.88 2.72
C PRO A 217 10.27 12.34 1.92
#